data_AF-A0A9J7DHD2-F1
#
_entry.id   AF-A0A9J7DHD2-F1
#
_cell.length_a   1.000
_cell.length_b   1.000
_cell.length_c   1.000
_cell.angle_alpha   90.00
_cell.angle_beta   90.00
_cell.angle_gamma   90.00
#
_symmetry.space_group_name_H-M   'P 1'
#
loop_
_entity.id
_entity.type
_entity.pdbx_description
1 polymer ?
#
loop_
_entity_poly.entity_id
_entity_poly.type
_entity_poly.pdbx_seq_one_letter_code
_entity_poly.pdbx_strand_id
1 'polypeptide(L)'
;MYLQVVQNSSAMSTVPYFAGPLADWMSRKWLLLGNSTLFILGYVLLMIGGKVWIILVARIIHGFACGTSMTVVPIYVGEIATDDVRGAVGSLMNLFIVSGILYVYAIGPYVSYVVMQWCCLAVPIVFVVCYLFMPESPYHLAAKARKEEALKSLQFLRGQSLNGVQPEMSSIEKFLEETKTSQGSVMDLFKLPGNRNALFITTGLLVFQQLSGIDAVLFNSQSIFTNAGSSLDPAVATIIVGTKGSLGGGTRTFTKI
;
A
#
# COMPACT_ATOMS: atom_id res chain seq x y z
N MET A 1 -9.03 22.60 2.09
CA MET A 1 -7.68 22.64 1.49
C MET A 1 -6.58 22.38 2.53
N TYR A 2 -6.37 23.23 3.53
CA TYR A 2 -5.33 23.01 4.58
C TYR A 2 -5.50 21.72 5.41
N LEU A 3 -6.74 21.34 5.75
CA LEU A 3 -7.01 20.17 6.59
C LEU A 3 -6.77 18.82 5.88
N GLN A 4 -6.88 18.75 4.55
CA GLN A 4 -6.59 17.53 3.79
C GLN A 4 -5.08 17.28 3.65
N VAL A 5 -4.29 18.35 3.52
CA VAL A 5 -2.83 18.26 3.35
C VAL A 5 -2.12 17.93 4.67
N VAL A 6 -2.58 18.49 5.79
CA VAL A 6 -1.96 18.27 7.11
C VAL A 6 -2.27 16.88 7.68
N GLN A 7 -3.49 16.35 7.50
CA GLN A 7 -3.85 15.00 7.96
C GLN A 7 -3.20 13.88 7.12
N ASN A 8 -3.10 14.04 5.80
CA ASN A 8 -2.46 13.04 4.94
C ASN A 8 -0.94 13.01 5.13
N SER A 9 -0.27 14.12 5.45
CA SER A 9 1.20 14.16 5.45
C SER A 9 1.86 13.78 6.78
N SER A 10 1.21 14.08 7.93
CA SER A 10 1.81 13.87 9.26
C SER A 10 1.50 12.50 9.87
N ALA A 11 0.29 11.97 9.65
CA ALA A 11 -0.09 10.63 10.10
C ALA A 11 0.51 9.54 9.21
N MET A 12 0.58 9.73 7.88
CA MET A 12 1.16 8.71 6.98
C MET A 12 2.68 8.57 7.10
N SER A 13 3.39 9.60 7.56
CA SER A 13 4.86 9.57 7.67
C SER A 13 5.36 8.91 8.97
N THR A 14 4.57 8.94 10.05
CA THR A 14 4.96 8.37 11.34
C THR A 14 4.52 6.91 11.53
N VAL A 15 3.41 6.51 10.90
CA VAL A 15 2.86 5.15 10.96
C VAL A 15 3.82 4.06 10.47
N PRO A 16 4.63 4.24 9.40
CA PRO A 16 5.58 3.24 8.95
C PRO A 16 6.59 2.80 10.01
N TYR A 17 7.02 3.72 10.89
CA TYR A 17 7.97 3.41 11.97
C TYR A 17 7.40 2.47 13.03
N PHE A 18 6.08 2.47 13.22
CA PHE A 18 5.39 1.54 14.13
C PHE A 18 4.88 0.29 13.40
N ALA A 19 4.46 0.43 12.14
CA ALA A 19 3.88 -0.65 11.35
C ALA A 19 4.90 -1.75 11.03
N GLY A 20 6.18 -1.42 10.81
CA GLY A 20 7.24 -2.41 10.57
C GLY A 20 7.44 -3.36 11.76
N PRO A 21 7.82 -2.85 12.95
CA PRO A 21 7.96 -3.67 14.15
C PRO A 21 6.65 -4.41 14.53
N LEU A 22 5.50 -3.77 14.29
CA LEU A 22 4.21 -4.40 14.54
C LEU A 22 3.94 -5.56 13.58
N ALA A 23 4.35 -5.47 12.31
CA ALA A 23 4.25 -6.55 11.32
C ALA A 23 5.19 -7.72 11.63
N ASP A 24 6.36 -7.42 12.20
CA ASP A 24 7.31 -8.41 12.69
C ASP A 24 6.78 -9.16 13.92
N TRP A 25 6.05 -8.46 14.78
CA TRP A 25 5.46 -9.07 15.97
C TRP A 25 4.14 -9.83 15.66
N MET A 26 3.18 -9.13 15.07
CA MET A 26 1.85 -9.62 14.69
C MET A 26 1.87 -9.89 13.18
N SER A 27 1.91 -11.17 12.78
CA SER A 27 2.16 -11.61 11.40
C SER A 27 1.51 -10.70 10.35
N ARG A 28 2.24 -10.42 9.26
CA ARG A 28 1.81 -9.54 8.15
C ARG A 28 0.33 -9.75 7.74
N LYS A 29 -0.11 -11.01 7.65
CA LYS A 29 -1.50 -11.39 7.34
C LYS A 29 -2.52 -10.79 8.32
N TRP A 30 -2.33 -11.02 9.62
CA TRP A 30 -3.23 -10.55 10.67
C TRP A 30 -3.25 -9.03 10.77
N LEU A 31 -2.09 -8.39 10.54
CA LEU A 31 -2.01 -6.94 10.49
C LEU A 31 -2.81 -6.36 9.32
N LEU A 32 -2.76 -6.97 8.12
CA LEU A 32 -3.55 -6.52 6.96
C LEU A 32 -5.06 -6.77 7.14
N LEU A 33 -5.45 -7.90 7.73
CA LEU A 33 -6.85 -8.17 8.08
C LEU A 33 -7.37 -7.18 9.14
N GLY A 34 -6.60 -6.93 10.20
CA GLY A 34 -6.92 -5.92 11.20
C GLY A 34 -7.00 -4.53 10.59
N ASN A 35 -6.10 -4.18 9.69
CA ASN A 35 -6.11 -2.90 9.00
C ASN A 35 -7.36 -2.71 8.12
N SER A 36 -7.89 -3.78 7.55
CA SER A 36 -9.15 -3.75 6.78
C SER A 36 -10.34 -3.35 7.65
N THR A 37 -10.36 -3.75 8.93
CA THR A 37 -11.40 -3.30 9.88
C THR A 37 -11.36 -1.79 10.12
N LEU A 38 -10.17 -1.18 10.11
CA LEU A 38 -10.02 0.28 10.24
C LEU A 38 -10.57 1.00 9.00
N PHE A 39 -10.34 0.45 7.80
CA PHE A 39 -10.96 0.97 6.59
C PHE A 39 -12.49 0.90 6.63
N ILE A 40 -13.04 -0.27 7.01
CA ILE A 40 -14.48 -0.48 7.15
C ILE A 40 -15.08 0.52 8.15
N LEU A 41 -14.48 0.66 9.33
CA LEU A 41 -14.91 1.60 10.35
C LEU A 41 -14.88 3.06 9.83
N GLY A 42 -13.81 3.44 9.15
CA GLY A 42 -13.69 4.77 8.56
C GLY A 42 -14.78 5.06 7.53
N TYR A 43 -15.10 4.11 6.64
CA TYR A 43 -16.17 4.29 5.66
C TYR A 43 -17.56 4.36 6.31
N VAL A 44 -17.82 3.55 7.33
CA VAL A 44 -19.08 3.60 8.10
C VAL A 44 -19.26 4.95 8.78
N LEU A 45 -18.19 5.50 9.38
CA LEU A 45 -18.23 6.84 10.00
C LEU A 45 -18.49 7.95 8.98
N LEU A 46 -17.92 7.85 7.77
CA LEU A 46 -18.19 8.81 6.69
C LEU A 46 -19.64 8.74 6.20
N MET A 47 -20.27 7.56 6.21
CA MET A 47 -21.68 7.40 5.80
C MET A 47 -22.67 8.01 6.80
N ILE A 48 -22.38 7.91 8.10
CA ILE A 48 -23.20 8.54 9.16
C ILE A 48 -23.02 10.07 9.17
N GLY A 49 -21.99 10.57 8.49
CA GLY A 49 -21.48 11.94 8.55
C GLY A 49 -22.55 13.04 8.45
N GLY A 50 -23.00 13.53 9.62
CA GLY A 50 -23.82 14.75 9.75
C GLY A 50 -23.09 15.91 10.44
N LYS A 51 -21.88 15.67 10.99
CA LYS A 51 -21.08 16.67 11.72
C LYS A 51 -19.62 16.63 11.28
N VAL A 52 -19.00 17.81 11.16
CA VAL A 52 -17.60 17.97 10.72
C VAL A 52 -16.62 17.13 11.56
N TRP A 53 -16.82 17.05 12.88
CA TRP A 53 -15.98 16.26 13.78
C TRP A 53 -15.95 14.77 13.45
N ILE A 54 -17.09 14.18 13.03
CA ILE A 54 -17.16 12.76 12.67
C ILE A 54 -16.34 12.50 11.40
N ILE A 55 -16.42 13.41 10.43
CA ILE A 55 -15.63 13.34 9.20
C ILE A 55 -14.13 13.45 9.51
N LEU A 56 -13.74 14.34 10.42
CA LEU A 56 -12.33 14.48 10.83
C LEU A 56 -11.80 13.20 11.46
N VAL A 57 -12.54 12.61 12.40
CA VAL A 57 -12.16 11.35 13.05
C VAL A 57 -12.04 10.22 12.03
N ALA A 58 -13.01 10.08 11.12
CA ALA A 58 -12.96 9.08 10.06
C ALA A 58 -11.72 9.24 9.16
N ARG A 59 -11.34 10.48 8.84
CA ARG A 59 -10.13 10.79 8.06
C ARG A 59 -8.85 10.45 8.80
N ILE A 60 -8.79 10.63 10.12
CA ILE A 60 -7.64 10.19 10.94
C ILE A 60 -7.51 8.66 10.87
N ILE A 61 -8.61 7.94 11.05
CA ILE A 61 -8.64 6.47 11.00
C ILE A 61 -8.18 5.97 9.62
N HIS A 62 -8.71 6.55 8.54
CA HIS A 62 -8.27 6.20 7.17
C HIS A 62 -6.81 6.56 6.91
N GLY A 63 -6.31 7.68 7.44
CA GLY A 63 -4.89 8.05 7.33
C GLY A 63 -3.98 7.01 7.96
N PHE A 64 -4.33 6.53 9.17
CA PHE A 64 -3.61 5.45 9.84
C PHE A 64 -3.68 4.13 9.05
N ALA A 65 -4.87 3.79 8.55
CA ALA A 65 -5.06 2.56 7.79
C ALA A 65 -4.31 2.57 6.45
N CYS A 66 -4.26 3.73 5.79
CA CYS A 66 -3.50 3.94 4.56
C CYS A 66 -1.99 3.82 4.82
N GLY A 67 -1.46 4.53 5.82
CA GLY A 67 -0.03 4.47 6.16
C GLY A 67 0.45 3.04 6.51
N THR A 68 -0.37 2.29 7.25
CA THR A 68 -0.08 0.89 7.57
C THR A 68 -0.07 0.04 6.30
N SER A 69 -1.04 0.21 5.40
CA SER A 69 -1.08 -0.54 4.13
C SER A 69 0.11 -0.23 3.23
N MET A 70 0.47 1.04 3.08
CA MET A 70 1.59 1.46 2.23
C MET A 70 2.94 0.94 2.75
N THR A 71 3.02 0.55 4.02
CA THR A 71 4.22 -0.06 4.62
C THR A 71 4.19 -1.58 4.51
N VAL A 72 3.08 -2.20 4.93
CA VAL A 72 3.01 -3.66 5.13
C VAL A 72 2.77 -4.42 3.82
N VAL A 73 1.97 -3.87 2.90
CA VAL A 73 1.69 -4.52 1.61
C VAL A 73 2.97 -4.74 0.80
N PRO A 74 3.86 -3.74 0.57
CA PRO A 74 5.06 -3.98 -0.24
C PRO A 74 6.04 -4.95 0.45
N ILE A 75 6.09 -4.97 1.79
CA ILE A 75 6.88 -5.95 2.55
C ILE A 75 6.32 -7.35 2.30
N TYR A 76 5.02 -7.56 2.53
CA TYR A 76 4.38 -8.85 2.33
C TYR A 76 4.53 -9.36 0.89
N VAL A 77 4.29 -8.47 -0.08
CA VAL A 77 4.47 -8.77 -1.51
C VAL A 77 5.92 -9.14 -1.82
N GLY A 78 6.89 -8.41 -1.27
CA GLY A 78 8.32 -8.70 -1.45
C GLY A 78 8.74 -10.05 -0.87
N GLU A 79 8.15 -10.46 0.26
CA GLU A 79 8.38 -11.73 0.93
C GLU A 79 7.74 -12.93 0.22
N ILE A 80 6.63 -12.74 -0.52
CA ILE A 80 5.98 -13.82 -1.26
C ILE A 80 6.40 -13.89 -2.73
N ALA A 81 6.86 -12.79 -3.33
CA ALA A 81 7.27 -12.75 -4.73
C ALA A 81 8.62 -13.45 -4.94
N THR A 82 8.74 -14.23 -6.03
CA THR A 82 10.04 -14.72 -6.50
C THR A 82 10.86 -13.58 -7.08
N ASP A 83 12.18 -13.72 -7.08
CA ASP A 83 13.10 -12.67 -7.54
C ASP A 83 12.82 -12.23 -8.99
N ASP A 84 12.42 -13.18 -9.86
CA ASP A 84 12.11 -12.93 -11.27
C ASP A 84 10.89 -12.02 -11.48
N VAL A 85 9.87 -12.14 -10.62
CA VAL A 85 8.61 -11.40 -10.77
C VAL A 85 8.51 -10.20 -9.83
N ARG A 86 9.43 -10.04 -8.87
CA ARG A 86 9.36 -8.99 -7.83
C ARG A 86 9.20 -7.59 -8.44
N GLY A 87 9.88 -7.30 -9.55
CA GLY A 87 9.76 -6.03 -10.27
C GLY A 87 8.39 -5.82 -10.93
N ALA A 88 7.82 -6.88 -11.52
CA ALA A 88 6.48 -6.84 -12.12
C ALA A 88 5.40 -6.65 -11.03
N VAL A 89 5.49 -7.38 -9.91
CA VAL A 89 4.52 -7.26 -8.83
C VAL A 89 4.58 -5.88 -8.17
N GLY A 90 5.77 -5.31 -7.97
CA GLY A 90 5.92 -3.93 -7.50
C GLY A 90 5.25 -2.90 -8.44
N SER A 91 5.30 -3.13 -9.74
CA SER A 91 4.64 -2.26 -10.73
C SER A 91 3.12 -2.43 -10.74
N LEU A 92 2.63 -3.66 -10.56
CA LEU A 92 1.21 -3.95 -10.38
C LEU A 92 0.62 -3.24 -9.16
N MET A 93 1.38 -3.12 -8.06
CA MET A 93 0.92 -2.37 -6.88
C MET A 93 0.61 -0.90 -7.22
N ASN A 94 1.47 -0.24 -8.00
CA ASN A 94 1.22 1.12 -8.45
C ASN A 94 0.01 1.19 -9.40
N LEU A 95 -0.11 0.21 -10.31
CA LEU A 95 -1.28 0.11 -11.18
C LEU A 95 -2.59 0.06 -10.38
N PHE A 96 -2.64 -0.71 -9.29
CA PHE A 96 -3.81 -0.76 -8.41
C PHE A 96 -4.11 0.58 -7.74
N ILE A 97 -3.09 1.31 -7.27
CA ILE A 97 -3.26 2.66 -6.70
C ILE A 97 -3.91 3.59 -7.74
N VAL A 98 -3.37 3.63 -8.96
CA VAL A 98 -3.90 4.50 -10.03
C VAL A 98 -5.30 4.04 -10.45
N SER A 99 -5.57 2.74 -10.50
CA SER A 99 -6.90 2.21 -10.81
C SER A 99 -7.94 2.60 -9.76
N GLY A 100 -7.57 2.65 -8.48
CA GLY A 100 -8.45 3.10 -7.40
C GLY A 100 -8.79 4.59 -7.52
N ILE A 101 -7.82 5.43 -7.90
CA ILE A 101 -8.06 6.85 -8.20
C ILE A 101 -9.02 6.98 -9.40
N LEU A 102 -8.77 6.22 -10.47
CA LEU A 102 -9.63 6.20 -11.66
C LEU A 102 -11.05 5.76 -11.33
N TYR A 103 -11.21 4.73 -10.49
CA TYR A 103 -12.50 4.27 -9.99
C TYR A 103 -13.27 5.40 -9.30
N VAL A 104 -12.59 6.17 -8.45
CA VAL A 104 -13.20 7.30 -7.75
C VAL A 104 -13.59 8.42 -8.72
N TYR A 105 -12.76 8.71 -9.72
CA TYR A 105 -13.07 9.72 -10.74
C TYR A 105 -14.19 9.31 -11.70
N ALA A 106 -14.31 8.02 -12.00
CA ALA A 106 -15.32 7.50 -12.90
C ALA A 106 -16.72 7.49 -12.26
N ILE A 107 -16.82 7.20 -10.95
CA ILE A 107 -18.11 7.05 -10.27
C ILE A 107 -18.50 8.31 -9.50
N GLY A 108 -17.54 8.94 -8.82
CA GLY A 108 -17.76 10.04 -7.87
C GLY A 108 -18.60 11.21 -8.38
N PRO A 109 -18.42 11.69 -9.62
CA PRO A 109 -19.22 12.80 -10.17
C PRO A 109 -20.70 12.46 -10.37
N TYR A 110 -21.04 11.18 -10.53
CA TYR A 110 -22.37 10.73 -10.94
C TYR A 110 -23.20 10.15 -9.79
N VAL A 111 -22.62 10.01 -8.59
CA VAL A 111 -23.29 9.41 -7.43
C VAL A 111 -23.27 10.35 -6.22
N SER A 112 -24.18 10.13 -5.28
CA SER A 112 -24.16 10.88 -4.01
C SER A 112 -22.95 10.50 -3.16
N TYR A 113 -22.55 11.41 -2.26
CA TYR A 113 -21.43 11.18 -1.35
C TYR A 113 -21.54 9.87 -0.55
N VAL A 114 -22.75 9.54 -0.09
CA VAL A 114 -23.02 8.32 0.69
C VAL A 114 -22.92 7.07 -0.19
N VAL A 115 -23.48 7.09 -1.40
CA VAL A 115 -23.38 5.97 -2.35
C VAL A 115 -21.91 5.71 -2.71
N MET A 116 -21.11 6.77 -2.85
CA MET A 116 -19.68 6.63 -3.08
C MET A 116 -18.96 5.90 -1.93
N GLN A 117 -19.33 6.16 -0.68
CA GLN A 117 -18.74 5.44 0.46
C GLN A 117 -19.15 3.97 0.48
N TRP A 118 -20.38 3.63 0.08
CA TRP A 118 -20.80 2.23 -0.08
C TRP A 118 -19.97 1.49 -1.14
N CYS A 119 -19.76 2.13 -2.29
CA CYS A 119 -18.89 1.63 -3.36
C CYS A 119 -17.47 1.36 -2.85
N CYS A 120 -16.88 2.31 -2.12
CA CYS A 120 -15.55 2.16 -1.54
C CYS A 120 -15.49 1.15 -0.38
N LEU A 121 -16.58 0.96 0.37
CA LEU A 121 -16.68 -0.02 1.46
C LEU A 121 -16.70 -1.47 0.95
N ALA A 122 -17.24 -1.70 -0.26
CA ALA A 122 -17.23 -3.04 -0.86
C ALA A 122 -15.80 -3.58 -1.05
N VAL A 123 -14.85 -2.71 -1.40
CA VAL A 123 -13.45 -3.09 -1.68
C VAL A 123 -12.75 -3.76 -0.48
N PRO A 124 -12.68 -3.16 0.72
CA PRO A 124 -12.06 -3.82 1.88
C PRO A 124 -12.82 -5.07 2.34
N ILE A 125 -14.15 -5.14 2.13
CA ILE A 125 -14.92 -6.36 2.44
C ILE A 125 -14.51 -7.50 1.53
N VAL A 126 -14.46 -7.26 0.21
CA VAL A 126 -13.98 -8.25 -0.76
C VAL A 126 -12.54 -8.64 -0.46
N PHE A 127 -11.69 -7.68 -0.12
CA PHE A 127 -10.32 -7.95 0.29
C PHE A 127 -10.27 -8.90 1.49
N VAL A 128 -11.04 -8.67 2.56
CA VAL A 128 -11.08 -9.57 3.72
C VAL A 128 -11.49 -10.98 3.31
N VAL A 129 -12.57 -11.12 2.53
CA VAL A 129 -13.06 -12.43 2.09
C VAL A 129 -12.01 -13.18 1.28
N CYS A 130 -11.38 -12.53 0.31
CA CYS A 130 -10.36 -13.15 -0.53
C CYS A 130 -9.07 -13.45 0.25
N TYR A 131 -8.65 -12.53 1.13
CA TYR A 131 -7.36 -12.58 1.81
C TYR A 131 -7.35 -13.54 3.01
N LEU A 132 -8.51 -13.93 3.54
CA LEU A 132 -8.62 -14.96 4.58
C LEU A 132 -7.99 -16.29 4.15
N PHE A 133 -8.10 -16.64 2.86
CA PHE A 133 -7.54 -17.87 2.30
C PHE A 133 -6.04 -17.78 1.99
N MET A 134 -5.45 -16.60 2.05
CA MET A 134 -4.03 -16.42 1.72
C MET A 134 -3.13 -16.88 2.88
N PRO A 135 -2.01 -17.57 2.63
CA PRO A 135 -1.15 -18.05 3.70
C PRO A 135 -0.35 -16.92 4.36
N GLU A 136 0.15 -17.16 5.57
CA GLU A 136 1.08 -16.23 6.22
C GLU A 136 2.42 -16.17 5.48
N SER A 137 3.18 -15.08 5.68
CA SER A 137 4.48 -14.92 5.04
C SER A 137 5.44 -16.05 5.46
N PRO A 138 6.09 -16.73 4.50
CA PRO A 138 7.04 -17.80 4.82
C PRO A 138 8.26 -17.28 5.58
N TYR A 139 8.71 -16.05 5.29
CA TYR A 139 9.79 -15.38 6.03
C TYR A 139 9.43 -15.14 7.49
N HIS A 140 8.20 -14.69 7.76
CA HIS A 140 7.71 -14.45 9.11
C HIS A 140 7.61 -15.76 9.93
N LEU A 141 7.08 -16.82 9.31
CA LEU A 141 6.96 -18.13 9.94
C LEU A 141 8.34 -18.76 10.22
N ALA A 142 9.27 -18.64 9.27
CA ALA A 142 10.66 -19.08 9.43
C ALA A 142 11.38 -18.31 10.55
N ALA A 143 11.16 -16.99 10.64
CA ALA A 143 11.73 -16.16 11.71
C ALA A 143 11.27 -16.59 13.11
N LYS A 144 10.01 -17.07 13.23
CA LYS A 144 9.43 -17.64 14.46
C LYS A 144 9.76 -19.12 14.69
N ALA A 145 10.71 -19.69 13.93
CA ALA A 145 11.11 -21.09 13.99
C ALA A 145 9.97 -22.10 13.69
N ARG A 146 8.93 -21.69 12.94
CA ARG A 146 7.81 -22.54 12.52
C ARG A 146 8.03 -23.10 11.11
N LYS A 147 9.00 -24.01 10.98
CA LYS A 147 9.46 -24.53 9.68
C LYS A 147 8.38 -25.23 8.87
N GLU A 148 7.56 -26.07 9.51
CA GLU A 148 6.50 -26.81 8.81
C GLU A 148 5.41 -25.90 8.23
N GLU A 149 5.00 -24.87 8.98
CA GLU A 149 4.04 -23.86 8.52
C GLU A 149 4.63 -23.03 7.38
N ALA A 150 5.91 -22.66 7.47
CA ALA A 150 6.61 -21.92 6.43
C ALA A 150 6.69 -22.73 5.12
N LEU A 151 6.99 -24.03 5.20
CA LEU A 151 7.00 -24.94 4.05
C LEU A 151 5.62 -25.06 3.41
N LYS A 152 4.55 -25.20 4.20
CA LYS A 152 3.17 -25.22 3.68
C LYS A 152 2.78 -23.91 3.00
N SER A 153 3.20 -22.78 3.56
CA SER A 153 3.00 -21.46 2.94
C SER A 153 3.72 -21.35 1.59
N LEU A 154 5.01 -21.73 1.53
CA LEU A 154 5.76 -21.78 0.27
C LEU A 154 5.12 -22.72 -0.74
N GLN A 155 4.65 -23.89 -0.29
CA GLN A 155 3.97 -24.86 -1.14
C GLN A 155 2.74 -24.25 -1.82
N PHE A 156 1.91 -23.54 -1.05
CA PHE A 156 0.75 -22.83 -1.56
C PHE A 156 1.12 -21.70 -2.52
N LEU A 157 2.14 -20.90 -2.18
CA LEU A 157 2.57 -19.73 -2.97
C LEU A 157 3.26 -20.11 -4.28
N ARG A 158 3.99 -21.23 -4.31
CA ARG A 158 4.75 -21.71 -5.48
C ARG A 158 3.97 -22.71 -6.31
N GLY A 159 2.92 -23.33 -5.76
CA GLY A 159 2.19 -24.42 -6.42
C GLY A 159 3.05 -25.66 -6.65
N GLN A 160 4.10 -25.86 -5.85
CA GLN A 160 5.08 -26.94 -5.99
C GLN A 160 4.89 -28.02 -4.91
N SER A 161 5.60 -29.14 -5.02
CA SER A 161 5.68 -30.13 -3.95
C SER A 161 6.64 -29.69 -2.86
N LEU A 162 6.56 -30.31 -1.67
CA LEU A 162 7.46 -30.02 -0.54
C LEU A 162 8.94 -30.10 -0.92
N ASN A 163 9.30 -31.05 -1.79
CA ASN A 163 10.68 -31.22 -2.25
C ASN A 163 11.14 -30.07 -3.18
N GLY A 164 10.22 -29.44 -3.92
CA GLY A 164 10.52 -28.31 -4.80
C GLY A 164 10.80 -27.01 -4.05
N VAL A 165 10.15 -26.79 -2.90
CA VAL A 165 10.30 -25.57 -2.09
C VAL A 165 11.37 -25.67 -0.99
N GLN A 166 11.88 -26.87 -0.70
CA GLN A 166 12.95 -27.10 0.26
C GLN A 166 14.22 -26.25 0.04
N PRO A 167 14.76 -26.09 -1.19
CA PRO A 167 15.93 -25.25 -1.42
C PRO A 167 15.67 -23.75 -1.17
N GLU A 168 14.46 -23.27 -1.49
CA GLU A 168 14.04 -21.90 -1.19
C GLU A 168 13.93 -21.70 0.33
N MET A 169 13.32 -22.65 1.05
CA MET A 169 13.24 -22.61 2.51
C MET A 169 14.62 -22.55 3.18
N SER A 170 15.58 -23.35 2.70
CA SER A 170 16.95 -23.32 3.23
C SER A 170 17.66 -21.98 2.97
N SER A 171 17.41 -21.36 1.81
CA SER A 171 17.92 -20.01 1.51
C SER A 171 17.34 -18.96 2.45
N ILE A 172 16.04 -19.05 2.76
CA ILE A 172 15.36 -18.17 3.72
C ILE A 172 15.93 -18.36 5.14
N GLU A 173 16.14 -19.60 5.58
CA GLU A 173 16.74 -19.88 6.91
C GLU A 173 18.13 -19.28 7.03
N LYS A 174 18.98 -19.48 6.01
CA LYS A 174 20.33 -18.91 5.99
C LYS A 174 20.32 -17.37 6.05
N PHE A 175 19.46 -16.74 5.24
CA PHE A 175 19.29 -15.28 5.27
C PHE A 175 18.86 -14.77 6.66
N LEU A 176 17.96 -15.50 7.34
CA LEU A 176 17.51 -15.13 8.68
C LEU A 176 18.59 -15.35 9.74
N GLU A 177 19.45 -16.36 9.62
CA GLU A 177 20.60 -16.57 10.51
C GLU A 177 21.63 -15.43 10.37
N GLU A 178 21.96 -15.06 9.13
CA GLU A 178 22.82 -13.91 8.83
C GLU A 178 22.23 -12.60 9.40
N THR A 179 20.92 -12.41 9.26
CA THR A 179 20.21 -11.24 9.79
C THR A 179 20.13 -11.25 11.32
N LYS A 180 19.98 -12.40 11.99
CA LYS A 180 19.98 -12.50 13.46
C LYS A 180 21.32 -12.13 14.08
N THR A 181 22.43 -12.45 13.40
CA THR A 181 23.78 -12.05 13.85
C THR A 181 24.05 -10.56 13.68
N SER A 182 23.29 -9.88 12.82
CA SER A 182 23.39 -8.45 12.54
C SER A 182 22.08 -7.76 12.90
N GLN A 183 21.78 -7.59 14.20
CA GLN A 183 20.64 -6.75 14.62
C GLN A 183 20.88 -5.30 14.16
N GLY A 184 20.41 -4.96 12.97
CA GLY A 184 20.45 -3.61 12.45
C GLY A 184 19.59 -2.70 13.33
N SER A 185 20.22 -1.73 13.98
CA SER A 185 19.51 -0.66 14.66
C SER A 185 19.00 0.35 13.61
N VAL A 186 17.88 1.02 13.88
CA VAL A 186 17.47 2.21 13.11
C VAL A 186 18.59 3.25 13.08
N MET A 187 19.43 3.28 14.12
CA MET A 187 20.60 4.14 14.18
C MET A 187 21.68 3.79 13.15
N ASP A 188 21.73 2.54 12.69
CA ASP A 188 22.69 2.09 11.67
C ASP A 188 22.37 2.65 10.29
N LEU A 189 21.14 3.09 10.06
CA LEU A 189 20.76 3.86 8.87
C LEU A 189 21.52 5.19 8.78
N PHE A 190 21.84 5.81 9.92
CA PHE A 190 22.55 7.08 9.98
C PHE A 190 24.07 6.91 10.15
N LYS A 191 24.50 5.83 10.82
CA LYS A 191 25.91 5.55 11.12
C LYS A 191 26.67 4.94 9.95
N LEU A 192 26.06 4.02 9.21
CA LEU A 192 26.73 3.35 8.09
C LEU A 192 26.71 4.24 6.84
N PRO A 193 27.87 4.51 6.21
CA PRO A 193 27.96 5.45 5.09
C PRO A 193 27.13 5.01 3.88
N GLY A 194 27.06 3.70 3.60
CA GLY A 194 26.22 3.15 2.52
C GLY A 194 24.73 3.36 2.79
N ASN A 195 24.27 3.05 4.01
CA ASN A 195 22.87 3.22 4.39
C ASN A 195 22.47 4.69 4.46
N ARG A 196 23.35 5.58 4.93
CA ARG A 196 23.10 7.02 4.98
C ARG A 196 22.93 7.61 3.59
N ASN A 197 23.75 7.17 2.63
CA ASN A 197 23.60 7.59 1.23
C ASN A 197 22.27 7.09 0.64
N ALA A 198 21.93 5.82 0.87
CA ALA A 198 20.64 5.26 0.43
C ALA A 198 19.44 6.00 1.06
N LEU A 199 19.51 6.32 2.36
CA LEU A 199 18.49 7.09 3.07
C LEU A 199 18.35 8.49 2.50
N PHE A 200 19.45 9.21 2.25
CA PHE A 200 19.42 10.56 1.69
C PHE A 200 18.84 10.56 0.27
N ILE A 201 19.27 9.62 -0.59
CA ILE A 201 18.76 9.48 -1.95
C ILE A 201 17.25 9.17 -1.92
N THR A 202 16.83 8.19 -1.11
CA THR A 202 15.42 7.77 -1.06
C THR A 202 14.53 8.86 -0.49
N THR A 203 14.96 9.50 0.61
CA THR A 203 14.24 10.63 1.22
C THR A 203 14.16 11.80 0.25
N GLY A 204 15.27 12.15 -0.41
CA GLY A 204 15.32 13.20 -1.41
C GLY A 204 14.35 12.93 -2.56
N LEU A 205 14.38 11.73 -3.13
CA LEU A 205 13.45 11.32 -4.20
C LEU A 205 11.99 11.43 -3.78
N LEU A 206 11.63 10.97 -2.58
CA LEU A 206 10.27 11.08 -2.06
C LEU A 206 9.85 12.54 -1.83
N VAL A 207 10.74 13.39 -1.32
CA VAL A 207 10.48 14.82 -1.17
C VAL A 207 10.27 15.48 -2.54
N PHE A 208 11.13 15.22 -3.53
CA PHE A 208 10.95 15.73 -4.89
C PHE A 208 9.63 15.25 -5.51
N GLN A 209 9.24 14.00 -5.29
CA GLN A 209 7.97 13.46 -5.75
C GLN A 209 6.79 14.24 -5.14
N GLN A 210 6.79 14.50 -3.82
CA GLN A 210 5.71 15.27 -3.19
C GLN A 210 5.72 16.75 -3.61
N LEU A 211 6.90 17.36 -3.77
CA LEU A 211 7.05 18.75 -4.21
C LEU A 211 6.66 18.98 -5.67
N SER A 212 6.57 17.93 -6.49
CA SER A 212 6.01 18.03 -7.85
C SER A 212 4.56 18.53 -7.86
N GLY A 213 3.86 18.43 -6.71
CA GLY A 213 2.48 18.88 -6.58
C GLY A 213 1.45 17.93 -7.21
N ILE A 214 1.86 16.71 -7.58
CA ILE A 214 0.98 15.73 -8.23
C ILE A 214 -0.30 15.48 -7.41
N ASP A 215 -0.19 15.35 -6.08
CA ASP A 215 -1.34 15.15 -5.19
C ASP A 215 -2.28 16.37 -5.18
N ALA A 216 -1.73 17.58 -5.24
CA ALA A 216 -2.53 18.81 -5.31
C ALA A 216 -3.30 18.88 -6.62
N VAL A 217 -2.68 18.48 -7.74
CA VAL A 217 -3.33 18.37 -9.05
C VAL A 217 -4.42 17.32 -8.99
N LEU A 218 -4.14 16.11 -8.49
CA LEU A 218 -5.12 15.03 -8.42
C LEU A 218 -6.36 15.44 -7.60
N PHE A 219 -6.18 15.90 -6.36
CA PHE A 219 -7.32 16.26 -5.50
C PHE A 219 -8.13 17.45 -5.98
N ASN A 220 -7.54 18.37 -6.76
CA ASN A 220 -8.22 19.56 -7.27
C ASN A 220 -8.48 19.51 -8.78
N SER A 221 -8.30 18.36 -9.43
CA SER A 221 -8.36 18.23 -10.90
C SER A 221 -9.64 18.82 -11.48
N GLN A 222 -10.80 18.49 -10.90
CA GLN A 222 -12.08 19.04 -11.36
C GLN A 222 -12.13 20.57 -11.23
N SER A 223 -11.73 21.12 -10.09
CA SER A 223 -11.70 22.57 -9.86
C SER A 223 -10.75 23.29 -10.83
N ILE A 224 -9.58 22.70 -11.09
CA ILE A 224 -8.61 23.23 -12.04
C ILE A 224 -9.20 23.26 -13.45
N PHE A 225 -9.83 22.18 -13.92
CA PHE A 225 -10.43 22.13 -15.25
C PHE A 225 -11.64 23.07 -15.39
N THR A 226 -12.46 23.22 -14.34
CA THR A 226 -13.55 24.20 -14.31
C THR A 226 -13.02 25.63 -14.43
N ASN A 227 -12.01 25.99 -13.63
CA ASN A 227 -11.45 27.34 -13.63
C ASN A 227 -10.65 27.66 -14.90
N ALA A 228 -10.10 26.64 -15.56
CA ALA A 228 -9.39 26.79 -16.83
C ALA A 228 -10.31 27.06 -18.04
N GLY A 229 -11.64 27.00 -17.87
CA GLY A 229 -12.59 27.23 -18.97
C GLY A 229 -12.53 26.14 -20.05
N SER A 230 -12.19 24.91 -19.66
CA SER A 230 -12.10 23.75 -20.55
C SER A 230 -13.40 23.53 -21.33
N SER A 231 -13.30 23.24 -22.63
CA SER A 231 -14.44 22.82 -23.46
C SER A 231 -14.92 21.40 -23.15
N LEU A 232 -14.07 20.60 -22.50
CA LEU A 232 -14.40 19.27 -22.00
C LEU A 232 -14.95 19.36 -20.57
N ASP A 233 -15.95 18.53 -20.29
CA ASP A 233 -16.48 18.36 -18.94
C ASP A 233 -15.34 18.03 -17.94
N PRO A 234 -15.22 18.74 -16.80
CA PRO A 234 -14.15 18.55 -15.83
C PRO A 234 -14.03 17.13 -15.28
N ALA A 235 -15.13 16.36 -15.19
CA ALA A 235 -15.08 14.97 -14.79
C ALA A 235 -14.43 14.11 -15.87
N VAL A 236 -14.80 14.31 -17.14
CA VAL A 236 -14.21 13.61 -18.28
C VAL A 236 -12.72 13.91 -18.41
N ALA A 237 -12.32 15.18 -18.26
CA ALA A 237 -10.92 15.57 -18.28
C ALA A 237 -10.09 14.88 -17.17
N THR A 238 -10.66 14.79 -15.97
CA THR A 238 -10.03 14.12 -14.82
C THR A 238 -9.90 12.60 -15.04
N ILE A 239 -10.87 11.96 -15.69
CA ILE A 239 -10.81 10.54 -16.08
C ILE A 239 -9.71 10.29 -17.12
N ILE A 240 -9.53 11.20 -18.09
CA ILE A 240 -8.46 11.10 -19.09
C ILE A 240 -7.07 11.15 -18.42
N VAL A 241 -6.89 12.05 -17.45
CA VAL A 241 -5.65 12.14 -16.66
C VAL A 241 -5.38 10.83 -15.90
N GLY A 242 -6.40 10.28 -15.21
CA GLY A 242 -6.28 9.00 -14.51
C GLY A 242 -5.94 7.84 -15.45
N THR A 243 -6.55 7.80 -16.63
CA THR A 243 -6.31 6.77 -17.65
C THR A 243 -4.89 6.83 -18.21
N LYS A 244 -4.37 8.04 -18.49
CA LYS A 244 -2.97 8.22 -18.90
C LYS A 244 -1.98 7.77 -17.82
N GLY A 245 -2.27 8.05 -16.55
CA GLY A 245 -1.48 7.56 -15.43
C GLY A 245 -1.43 6.03 -15.37
N SER A 246 -2.57 5.37 -15.60
CA SER A 246 -2.69 3.91 -15.57
C SER A 246 -1.92 3.27 -16.74
N LEU A 247 -2.04 3.83 -17.95
CA LEU A 247 -1.31 3.38 -19.14
C LEU A 247 0.21 3.56 -19.00
N GLY A 248 0.67 4.66 -18.39
CA GLY A 248 2.08 4.89 -18.11
C GLY A 248 2.67 3.92 -17.08
N GLY A 249 1.88 3.52 -16.09
CA GLY A 249 2.25 2.46 -15.13
C GLY A 249 2.28 1.07 -15.77
N GLY A 250 1.28 0.75 -16.59
CA GLY A 250 1.18 -0.52 -17.29
C GLY A 250 2.31 -0.74 -18.31
N THR A 251 2.59 0.24 -19.16
CA THR A 251 3.67 0.15 -20.18
C THR A 251 5.04 -0.12 -19.56
N ARG A 252 5.38 0.54 -18.43
CA ARG A 252 6.62 0.26 -17.69
C ARG A 252 6.70 -1.15 -17.11
N THR A 253 5.55 -1.77 -16.84
CA THR A 253 5.46 -3.15 -16.35
C THR A 253 5.78 -4.15 -17.46
N PHE A 254 5.32 -3.89 -18.69
CA PHE A 254 5.52 -4.79 -19.83
C PHE A 254 6.86 -4.62 -20.57
N THR A 255 7.57 -3.49 -20.42
CA THR A 255 8.90 -3.32 -21.05
C THR A 255 10.03 -4.07 -20.32
N LYS A 256 9.77 -4.63 -19.13
CA LYS A 256 10.75 -5.39 -18.33
C LYS A 256 10.48 -6.90 -18.25
N ILE A 257 9.48 -7.39 -18.98
CA ILE A 257 9.20 -8.82 -19.20
C ILE A 257 9.73 -9.16 -20.59
#